data_AF-A0A162D5W4-F1
#
_entry.id   AF-A0A162D5W4-F1
#
_cell.length_a   1.000
_cell.length_b   1.000
_cell.length_c   1.000
_cell.angle_alpha   90.00
_cell.angle_beta   90.00
_cell.angle_gamma   90.00
#
_symmetry.space_group_name_H-M   'P 1'
#
loop_
_entity.id
_entity.type
_entity.pdbx_description
1 polymer ?
#
loop_
_entity_poly.entity_id
_entity_poly.type
_entity_poly.pdbx_seq_one_letter_code
_entity_poly.pdbx_strand_id
1 'polypeptide(L)'
;MKFSGEYLYRVRVVRYPEGAFEPIGPIDHEHPEDSIWTPVPGWRPPGWRPVGNYTQIMGTDEFVWPVTNRVYGSRSTAQKRAELLESFGATAIVERSSRITWPECELEAAS
;
A
#
# COMPACT_ATOMS: atom_id res chain seq x y z
N MET A 1 20.12 0.96 -10.71
CA MET A 1 19.00 0.68 -11.62
C MET A 1 18.35 2.01 -11.98
N LYS A 2 18.45 2.48 -13.22
CA LYS A 2 17.82 3.75 -13.64
C LYS A 2 16.36 3.46 -13.99
N PHE A 3 15.44 4.18 -13.37
CA PHE A 3 14.04 4.14 -13.72
C PHE A 3 13.86 4.78 -15.11
N SER A 4 13.27 4.05 -16.07
CA SER A 4 13.07 4.48 -17.45
C SER A 4 11.59 4.67 -17.82
N GLY A 5 10.70 4.65 -16.84
CA GLY A 5 9.27 4.81 -17.07
C GLY A 5 8.86 6.27 -17.21
N GLU A 6 7.72 6.52 -17.85
CA GLU A 6 7.16 7.86 -18.00
C GLU A 6 6.28 8.26 -16.81
N TYR A 7 5.84 7.28 -16.00
CA TYR A 7 4.88 7.46 -14.92
C TYR A 7 5.27 6.63 -13.70
N LEU A 8 4.87 7.10 -12.53
CA LEU A 8 4.85 6.33 -11.30
C LEU A 8 3.44 5.80 -11.04
N TYR A 9 3.37 4.68 -10.34
CA TYR A 9 2.12 4.05 -9.95
C TYR A 9 2.11 3.83 -8.44
N ARG A 10 0.97 4.04 -7.79
CA ARG A 10 0.76 3.66 -6.39
C ARG A 10 -0.52 2.85 -6.25
N VAL A 11 -0.58 2.02 -5.21
CA VAL A 11 -1.79 1.29 -4.87
C VAL A 11 -2.45 1.96 -3.69
N ARG A 12 -3.71 2.37 -3.85
CA ARG A 12 -4.51 2.94 -2.76
C ARG A 12 -5.63 1.97 -2.41
N VAL A 13 -5.73 1.61 -1.14
CA VAL A 13 -6.88 0.89 -0.62
C VAL A 13 -8.02 1.89 -0.44
N VAL A 14 -9.17 1.62 -1.05
CA VAL A 14 -10.37 2.45 -0.92
C VAL A 14 -11.36 1.88 0.09
N ARG A 15 -11.25 0.58 0.40
CA ARG A 15 -12.06 -0.07 1.42
C ARG A 15 -11.33 -1.27 2.00
N TYR A 16 -11.31 -1.38 3.33
CA TYR A 16 -10.89 -2.60 4.01
C TYR A 16 -12.11 -3.48 4.30
N PRO A 17 -11.93 -4.81 4.46
CA PRO A 17 -13.00 -5.68 4.89
C PRO A 17 -13.47 -5.31 6.30
N GLU A 18 -14.73 -5.62 6.59
CA GLU A 18 -15.35 -5.30 7.88
C GLU A 18 -14.60 -5.96 9.04
N GLY A 19 -14.44 -5.22 10.14
CA GLY A 19 -13.72 -5.67 11.33
C GLY A 19 -12.19 -5.74 11.17
N ALA A 20 -11.62 -5.41 10.01
CA ALA A 20 -10.17 -5.43 9.83
C ALA A 20 -9.45 -4.25 10.48
N PHE A 21 -10.15 -3.15 10.66
CA PHE A 21 -9.64 -1.93 11.28
C PHE A 21 -10.65 -1.41 12.31
N GLU A 22 -10.13 -0.78 13.35
CA GLU A 22 -10.89 -0.10 14.39
C GLU A 22 -10.32 1.31 14.62
N PRO A 23 -11.13 2.28 15.07
CA PRO A 23 -10.65 3.62 15.36
C PRO A 23 -9.78 3.62 16.62
N ILE A 24 -8.67 4.36 16.60
CA ILE A 24 -7.75 4.51 17.76
C ILE A 24 -8.34 5.44 18.83
N GLY A 25 -9.42 6.16 18.52
CA GLY A 25 -10.08 7.10 19.42
C GLY A 25 -11.57 7.26 19.10
N PRO A 26 -12.28 8.15 19.82
CA PRO A 26 -13.66 8.47 19.50
C PRO A 26 -13.77 9.01 18.06
N ILE A 27 -14.78 8.55 17.33
CA ILE A 27 -15.08 9.05 15.99
C ILE A 27 -15.76 10.41 16.15
N ASP A 28 -15.13 11.46 15.65
CA ASP A 28 -15.81 12.75 15.46
C ASP A 28 -16.80 12.60 14.30
N HIS A 29 -18.09 12.76 14.60
CA HIS A 29 -19.14 12.64 13.60
C HIS A 29 -19.24 13.88 12.69
N GLU A 30 -18.69 15.02 13.10
CA GLU A 30 -18.60 16.24 12.28
C GLU A 30 -17.43 16.16 11.29
N HIS A 31 -16.34 15.49 11.70
CA HIS A 31 -15.11 15.31 10.92
C HIS A 31 -14.63 13.84 10.90
N PRO A 32 -15.40 12.90 10.32
CA PRO A 32 -15.05 11.48 10.33
C PRO A 32 -13.74 11.17 9.59
N GLU A 33 -13.33 12.02 8.63
CA GLU A 33 -12.09 11.90 7.87
C GLU A 33 -10.81 12.02 8.72
N ASP A 34 -10.89 12.69 9.88
CA ASP A 34 -9.75 12.89 10.77
C ASP A 34 -9.52 11.67 11.69
N SER A 35 -10.43 10.70 11.66
CA SER A 35 -10.32 9.48 12.46
C SER A 35 -9.10 8.66 12.05
N ILE A 36 -8.25 8.33 13.03
CA ILE A 36 -7.11 7.44 12.83
C ILE A 36 -7.57 5.99 13.05
N TRP A 37 -7.32 5.13 12.05
CA TRP A 37 -7.70 3.71 12.09
C TRP A 37 -6.47 2.82 12.25
N THR A 38 -6.56 1.80 13.09
CA THR A 38 -5.52 0.77 13.29
C THR A 38 -6.04 -0.61 12.90
N PRO A 39 -5.17 -1.54 12.42
CA PRO A 39 -5.57 -2.93 12.25
C PRO A 39 -6.04 -3.54 13.58
N VAL A 40 -7.12 -4.33 13.52
CA VAL A 40 -7.61 -5.07 14.69
C VAL A 40 -6.66 -6.23 15.02
N PRO A 41 -6.14 -6.34 16.25
CA PRO A 41 -5.28 -7.45 16.64
C PRO A 41 -5.93 -8.82 16.42
N GLY A 42 -5.18 -9.77 15.89
CA GLY A 42 -5.68 -11.13 15.58
C GLY A 42 -6.66 -11.21 14.40
N TRP A 43 -7.08 -10.10 13.80
CA TRP A 43 -7.87 -10.14 12.58
C TRP A 43 -7.07 -10.77 11.45
N ARG A 44 -7.72 -11.63 10.66
CA ARG A 44 -7.13 -12.25 9.48
C ARG A 44 -8.19 -12.51 8.42
N PRO A 45 -7.82 -12.52 7.12
CA PRO A 45 -8.75 -12.91 6.07
C PRO A 45 -9.27 -14.34 6.27
N PRO A 46 -10.50 -14.66 5.85
CA PRO A 46 -11.05 -16.01 5.96
C PRO A 46 -10.14 -17.06 5.32
N GLY A 47 -9.85 -18.14 6.06
CA GLY A 47 -8.99 -19.24 5.58
C GLY A 47 -7.49 -18.91 5.51
N TRP A 48 -7.09 -17.68 5.84
CA TRP A 48 -5.69 -17.29 5.89
C TRP A 48 -4.96 -17.99 7.04
N ARG A 49 -3.73 -18.41 6.74
CA ARG A 49 -2.78 -19.00 7.67
C ARG A 49 -1.37 -18.64 7.22
N PRO A 50 -0.41 -18.45 8.14
CA PRO A 50 0.98 -18.26 7.75
C PRO A 50 1.47 -19.49 6.98
N VAL A 51 2.24 -19.27 5.90
CA VAL A 51 2.77 -20.32 5.03
C VAL A 51 4.27 -20.13 4.82
N GLY A 52 5.00 -21.24 4.60
CA GLY A 52 6.44 -21.21 4.37
C GLY A 52 7.20 -20.59 5.55
N ASN A 53 8.06 -19.62 5.27
CA ASN A 53 8.88 -18.92 6.26
C ASN A 53 8.25 -17.59 6.75
N TYR A 54 6.92 -17.43 6.64
CA TYR A 54 6.22 -16.21 7.04
C TYR A 54 6.56 -15.77 8.47
N THR A 55 6.45 -16.69 9.44
CA THR A 55 6.72 -16.39 10.86
C THR A 55 8.16 -15.96 11.11
N GLN A 56 9.12 -16.52 10.36
CA GLN A 56 10.52 -16.12 10.43
C GLN A 56 10.75 -14.71 9.88
N ILE A 57 10.07 -14.34 8.79
CA ILE A 57 10.22 -13.01 8.15
C ILE A 57 9.50 -11.94 8.97
N MET A 58 8.30 -12.22 9.43
CA MET A 58 7.42 -11.25 10.07
C MET A 58 7.58 -11.19 11.60
N GLY A 59 8.19 -12.22 12.20
CA GLY A 59 8.35 -12.33 13.66
C GLY A 59 7.05 -12.66 14.40
N THR A 60 5.97 -13.01 13.67
CA THR A 60 4.64 -13.31 14.21
C THR A 60 3.89 -14.30 13.30
N ASP A 61 2.94 -15.05 13.87
CA ASP A 61 1.97 -15.88 13.14
C ASP A 61 0.65 -15.15 12.85
N GLU A 62 0.50 -13.93 13.36
CA GLU A 62 -0.61 -13.03 13.06
C GLU A 62 -0.55 -12.51 11.63
N PHE A 63 -1.72 -12.17 11.09
CA PHE A 63 -1.80 -11.54 9.79
C PHE A 63 -1.35 -10.08 9.86
N VAL A 64 -0.32 -9.76 9.08
CA VAL A 64 0.16 -8.40 8.90
C VAL A 64 -0.23 -7.90 7.51
N TRP A 65 -0.99 -6.81 7.47
CA TRP A 65 -1.38 -6.15 6.21
C TRP A 65 -0.14 -5.76 5.38
N PRO A 66 -0.13 -6.02 4.06
CA PRO A 66 0.94 -5.56 3.20
C PRO A 66 1.01 -4.03 3.15
N VAL A 67 2.19 -3.45 3.39
CA VAL A 67 2.41 -2.00 3.35
C VAL A 67 2.02 -1.38 2.00
N THR A 68 1.31 -0.25 2.03
CA THR A 68 0.77 0.45 0.84
C THR A 68 1.47 1.78 0.52
N ASN A 69 2.46 2.19 1.31
CA ASN A 69 3.23 3.43 1.12
C ASN A 69 4.28 3.37 -0.02
N ARG A 70 4.26 2.31 -0.84
CA ARG A 70 5.24 2.10 -1.91
C ARG A 70 4.77 2.67 -3.25
N VAL A 71 5.73 3.21 -3.99
CA VAL A 71 5.57 3.64 -5.36
C VAL A 71 6.25 2.65 -6.30
N TYR A 72 5.62 2.37 -7.44
CA TYR A 72 6.04 1.37 -8.41
C TYR A 72 6.39 2.05 -9.73
N GLY A 73 7.48 1.57 -10.35
CA GLY A 73 7.87 2.01 -11.68
C GLY A 73 7.11 1.35 -12.84
N SER A 74 6.24 0.39 -12.55
CA SER A 74 5.43 -0.31 -13.57
C SER A 74 4.01 -0.51 -13.08
N ARG A 75 3.04 -0.27 -13.99
CA ARG A 75 1.63 -0.53 -13.75
C ARG A 75 1.38 -2.00 -13.38
N SER A 76 2.05 -2.93 -14.05
CA SER A 76 1.86 -4.37 -13.82
C SER A 76 2.29 -4.80 -12.42
N THR A 77 3.39 -4.23 -11.90
CA THR A 77 3.86 -4.50 -10.54
C THR A 77 2.91 -3.90 -9.51
N ALA A 78 2.41 -2.69 -9.74
CA ALA A 78 1.37 -2.10 -8.90
C ALA A 78 0.08 -2.93 -8.92
N GLN A 79 -0.32 -3.44 -10.09
CA GLN A 79 -1.50 -4.29 -10.23
C GLN A 79 -1.38 -5.59 -9.43
N LYS A 80 -0.25 -6.29 -9.49
CA LYS A 80 0.00 -7.48 -8.65
C LYS A 80 -0.11 -7.19 -7.15
N ARG A 81 0.27 -5.98 -6.72
CA ARG A 81 0.10 -5.56 -5.33
C ARG A 81 -1.37 -5.30 -4.99
N ALA A 82 -2.13 -4.67 -5.90
CA ALA A 82 -3.56 -4.47 -5.74
C ALA A 82 -4.28 -5.83 -5.63
N GLU A 83 -4.01 -6.76 -6.54
CA GLU A 83 -4.56 -8.13 -6.53
C GLU A 83 -4.23 -8.88 -5.24
N LEU A 84 -3.02 -8.72 -4.70
CA LEU A 84 -2.66 -9.30 -3.41
C LEU A 84 -3.52 -8.73 -2.27
N LEU A 85 -3.73 -7.41 -2.23
CA LEU A 85 -4.59 -6.78 -1.21
C LEU A 85 -6.05 -7.23 -1.36
N GLU A 86 -6.53 -7.33 -2.60
CA GLU A 86 -7.88 -7.80 -2.92
C GLU A 86 -8.08 -9.27 -2.53
N SER A 87 -7.05 -10.11 -2.66
CA SER A 87 -7.09 -11.50 -2.18
C SER A 87 -7.28 -11.62 -0.67
N PHE A 88 -7.00 -10.56 0.08
CA PHE A 88 -7.23 -10.45 1.53
C PHE A 88 -8.57 -9.77 1.87
N GLY A 89 -9.41 -9.46 0.87
CA GLY A 89 -10.73 -8.87 1.04
C GLY A 89 -10.78 -7.34 1.00
N ALA A 90 -9.65 -6.67 0.75
CA ALA A 90 -9.65 -5.22 0.52
C ALA A 90 -10.19 -4.88 -0.87
N THR A 91 -10.53 -3.62 -1.08
CA THR A 91 -10.77 -3.03 -2.41
C THR A 91 -9.65 -2.04 -2.68
N ALA A 92 -8.88 -2.26 -3.74
CA ALA A 92 -7.72 -1.44 -4.07
C ALA A 92 -7.80 -0.90 -5.49
N ILE A 93 -7.20 0.27 -5.70
CA ILE A 93 -7.06 0.87 -7.03
C ILE A 93 -5.59 1.17 -7.31
N VAL A 94 -5.22 1.11 -8.59
CA VAL A 94 -3.92 1.57 -9.06
C VAL A 94 -4.05 2.98 -9.58
N GLU A 95 -3.39 3.92 -8.93
CA GLU A 95 -3.29 5.31 -9.35
C GLU A 95 -2.01 5.52 -10.15
N ARG A 96 -2.09 6.37 -11.17
CA ARG A 96 -0.97 6.78 -12.02
C ARG A 96 -0.65 8.24 -11.73
N SER A 97 0.62 8.58 -11.57
CA SER A 97 1.07 9.97 -11.44
C SER A 97 0.84 10.77 -12.74
N SER A 98 1.07 12.08 -12.68
CA SER A 98 1.41 12.84 -13.89
C SER A 98 2.68 12.26 -14.55
N ARG A 99 2.91 12.62 -15.82
CA ARG A 99 4.14 12.24 -16.51
C ARG A 99 5.34 12.82 -15.75
N ILE A 100 6.33 12.00 -15.46
CA ILE A 100 7.54 12.45 -14.80
C ILE A 100 8.30 13.36 -15.77
N THR A 101 8.70 14.51 -15.28
CA THR A 101 9.59 15.45 -15.94
C THR A 101 10.84 15.61 -15.11
N TRP A 102 12.00 15.61 -15.76
CA TRP A 102 13.28 15.89 -15.13
C TRP A 102 13.76 17.27 -15.60
N PRO A 103 14.31 18.11 -14.71
CA PRO A 103 14.95 19.35 -15.13
C PRO A 103 16.15 19.05 -16.03
N GLU A 104 16.46 19.96 -16.95
CA GLU A 104 17.69 19.86 -17.75
C GLU A 104 18.92 19.89 -16.83
N CYS A 105 19.88 19.03 -17.12
CA CYS A 105 21.10 18.92 -16.33
C CYS A 105 22.10 19.98 -16.81
N GLU A 106 22.13 21.13 -16.15
CA GLU A 106 23.19 22.13 -16.35
C GLU A 106 24.46 21.67 -15.63
N LEU A 107 25.20 20.75 -16.23
CA LEU A 107 26.60 20.59 -15.87
C LEU A 107 27.37 21.73 -16.52
N GLU A 108 27.54 22.84 -15.79
CA GLU A 108 28.51 23.86 -16.17
C GLU A 108 29.87 23.18 -16.33
N ALA A 109 30.34 23.14 -17.58
CA ALA A 109 31.70 22.72 -17.86
C ALA A 109 32.62 23.77 -17.22
N ALA A 110 33.19 23.42 -16.06
CA ALA A 110 34.26 24.19 -15.44
C ALA A 110 35.36 24.40 -16.50
N SER A 111 35.47 25.65 -16.95
CA SER A 111 36.48 26.12 -17.90
C SER A 111 37.73 26.58 -17.16
#